data_AF-C0PAI5-F1
#
_entry.id   AF-C0PAI5-F1
#
_cell.length_a   1.000
_cell.length_b   1.000
_cell.length_c   1.000
_cell.angle_alpha   90.00
_cell.angle_beta   90.00
_cell.angle_gamma   90.00
#
_symmetry.space_group_name_H-M   'P 1'
#
loop_
_entity.id
_entity.type
_entity.pdbx_description
1 polymer ?
#
loop_
_entity_poly.entity_id
_entity_poly.type
_entity_poly.pdbx_seq_one_letter_code
_entity_poly.pdbx_strand_id
1 'polypeptide(L)'
;MFMCPSMACLLRDQHEQWKHKYGNPCRSVKIFRCQLPRNNAFYSAQPPKHDGSNKPLCLGALVCHWCGTWKGDKICSNCKKARYCSEKHQALHWRTS
;
A
#
# COMPACT_ATOMS: atom_id res chain seq x y z
N MET A 1 -2.24 3.78 -0.43
CA MET A 1 -1.62 5.06 -0.05
C MET A 1 -1.29 5.77 -1.36
N PHE A 2 -1.96 6.88 -1.66
CA PHE A 2 -1.65 7.66 -2.86
C PHE A 2 -0.47 8.56 -2.55
N MET A 3 0.65 8.34 -3.22
CA MET A 3 1.81 9.23 -3.15
C MET A 3 1.88 10.03 -4.44
N CYS A 4 2.33 11.29 -4.34
CA CYS A 4 2.66 12.11 -5.50
C CYS A 4 3.75 11.39 -6.31
N PRO A 5 3.49 10.98 -7.57
CA PRO A 5 4.45 10.18 -8.34
C PRO A 5 5.78 10.89 -8.57
N SER A 6 5.75 12.21 -8.73
CA SER A 6 6.94 13.04 -8.92
C SER A 6 7.66 13.36 -7.61
N MET A 7 7.13 12.95 -6.46
CA MET A 7 7.61 13.29 -5.12
C MET A 7 7.66 14.81 -4.82
N ALA A 8 7.21 15.66 -5.74
CA ALA A 8 7.28 17.11 -5.61
C ALA A 8 6.53 17.63 -4.38
N CYS A 9 5.40 17.00 -4.02
CA CYS A 9 4.65 17.36 -2.81
C CYS A 9 5.44 17.06 -1.53
N LEU A 10 6.19 15.95 -1.50
CA LEU A 10 7.02 15.60 -0.34
C LEU A 10 8.23 16.53 -0.22
N LEU A 11 8.90 16.82 -1.34
CA LEU A 11 10.08 17.70 -1.36
C LEU A 11 9.72 19.13 -0.92
N ARG A 12 8.56 19.66 -1.37
CA ARG A 12 8.06 20.95 -0.88
C ARG A 12 7.77 20.94 0.61
N ASP A 13 7.11 19.89 1.12
CA ASP A 13 6.82 19.78 2.55
C ASP A 13 8.11 19.74 3.39
N GLN A 14 9.12 18.99 2.96
CA GLN A 14 10.42 18.94 3.61
C GLN A 14 11.14 20.30 3.62
N HIS A 15 11.09 21.04 2.51
CA HIS A 15 11.68 22.38 2.42
C HIS A 15 11.02 23.35 3.40
N GLU A 16 9.70 23.32 3.54
CA GLU A 16 8.99 24.16 4.52
C GLU A 16 9.30 23.75 5.96
N GLN A 17 9.43 22.45 6.24
CA GLN A 17 9.85 21.97 7.56
C GLN A 17 11.26 22.43 7.93
N TRP A 18 12.18 22.54 6.96
CA TRP A 18 13.53 23.05 7.19
C TRP A 18 13.60 24.53 7.56
N LYS A 19 12.60 25.33 7.20
CA LYS A 19 12.53 26.74 7.59
C LYS A 19 12.16 26.93 9.07
N HIS A 20 11.53 25.94 9.70
CA HIS A 20 11.15 25.99 11.10
C HIS A 20 12.36 25.74 12.03
N LYS A 21 13.04 26.82 12.43
CA LYS A 21 14.22 26.77 13.31
C LYS A 21 13.92 26.51 14.80
N TYR A 22 12.66 26.59 15.23
CA TYR A 22 12.24 26.53 16.64
C TYR A 22 11.21 25.42 16.93
N GLY A 23 11.30 24.29 16.22
CA GLY A 23 10.36 23.17 16.36
C GLY A 23 11.04 21.85 16.76
N ASN A 24 10.23 20.91 17.25
CA ASN A 24 10.63 19.54 17.54
C ASN A 24 11.40 18.94 16.34
N PRO A 25 12.62 18.37 16.52
CA PRO A 25 13.41 17.80 15.43
C PRO A 25 12.74 16.60 14.73
N CYS A 26 11.66 16.06 15.32
CA CYS A 26 10.83 15.05 14.68
C CYS A 26 10.16 15.60 13.40
N ARG A 27 10.67 15.18 12.25
CA ARG A 27 10.10 15.47 10.92
C ARG A 27 8.78 14.72 10.76
N SER A 28 7.70 15.45 10.55
CA SER A 28 6.39 14.84 10.28
C SER A 28 6.21 14.58 8.78
N VAL A 29 5.30 13.69 8.40
CA VAL A 29 4.92 13.51 6.99
C VAL A 29 3.48 13.94 6.84
N LYS A 30 3.21 14.94 6.01
CA LYS A 30 1.83 15.28 5.66
C LYS A 30 1.24 14.21 4.75
N ILE A 31 0.29 13.46 5.29
CA ILE A 31 -0.47 12.45 4.55
C ILE A 31 -1.74 13.10 4.03
N PHE A 32 -1.81 13.32 2.73
CA PHE A 32 -3.08 13.65 2.06
C PHE A 32 -3.85 12.36 1.86
N ARG A 33 -4.91 12.15 2.66
CA ARG A 33 -5.86 11.09 2.38
C ARG A 33 -6.77 11.59 1.26
N CYS A 34 -6.81 10.90 0.12
CA CYS A 34 -7.88 11.07 -0.84
C CYS A 34 -9.18 10.70 -0.15
N GLN A 35 -9.88 11.68 0.40
CA GLN A 35 -11.22 11.51 0.95
C GLN A 35 -12.18 11.49 -0.24
N LEU A 36 -12.42 10.30 -0.79
CA LEU A 36 -13.53 10.13 -1.72
C LEU A 36 -14.83 10.52 -0.99
N PRO A 37 -15.78 11.21 -1.66
CA PRO A 37 -17.08 11.49 -1.06
C PRO A 37 -17.75 10.20 -0.60
N ARG A 38 -18.58 10.29 0.46
CA ARG A 38 -19.33 9.13 1.00
C ARG A 38 -20.09 8.38 -0.11
N ASN A 39 -20.68 9.13 -1.03
CA ASN A 39 -21.30 8.59 -2.23
C ASN A 39 -20.32 8.74 -3.40
N ASN A 40 -19.79 7.63 -3.92
CA ASN A 40 -18.88 7.62 -5.06
C ASN A 40 -19.13 6.37 -5.93
N ALA A 41 -18.57 6.34 -7.14
CA ALA A 41 -18.80 5.25 -8.10
C ALA A 41 -18.07 3.93 -7.75
N PHE A 42 -17.19 3.92 -6.75
CA PHE A 42 -16.31 2.79 -6.44
C PHE A 42 -16.72 2.00 -5.18
N TYR A 43 -17.37 2.66 -4.21
CA TYR A 43 -17.70 2.07 -2.91
C TYR A 43 -19.14 2.34 -2.51
N SER A 44 -19.76 1.37 -1.83
CA SER A 44 -21.08 1.57 -1.23
C SER A 44 -21.04 2.59 -0.10
N ALA A 45 -22.08 3.41 0.02
CA ALA A 45 -22.24 4.39 1.08
C ALA A 45 -22.53 3.76 2.46
N GLN A 46 -22.94 2.49 2.47
CA GLN A 46 -23.14 1.70 3.68
C GLN A 46 -21.98 0.72 3.92
N PRO A 47 -21.57 0.53 5.18
CA PRO A 47 -20.53 -0.43 5.52
C PRO A 47 -20.98 -1.88 5.24
N PRO A 48 -20.05 -2.80 4.95
CA PRO A 48 -20.35 -4.22 4.80
C PRO A 48 -20.89 -4.82 6.10
N LYS A 49 -21.89 -5.70 6.03
CA LYS A 49 -22.52 -6.33 7.21
C LYS A 49 -21.66 -7.40 7.92
N HIS A 50 -20.45 -7.69 7.45
CA HIS A 50 -19.54 -8.72 7.98
C HIS A 50 -20.16 -10.12 8.20
N ASP A 51 -21.30 -10.40 7.58
CA ASP A 51 -22.07 -11.64 7.64
C ASP A 51 -21.63 -12.70 6.60
N GLY A 52 -20.48 -12.48 5.96
CA GLY A 52 -19.98 -13.33 4.88
C GLY A 52 -20.72 -13.18 3.53
N SER A 53 -21.79 -12.38 3.46
CA SER A 53 -22.55 -12.17 2.21
C SER A 53 -21.84 -11.24 1.22
N ASN A 54 -20.91 -10.42 1.72
CA ASN A 54 -20.21 -9.41 0.94
C ASN A 54 -19.21 -10.09 0.00
N LYS A 55 -19.61 -10.23 -1.27
CA LYS A 55 -18.70 -10.65 -2.33
C LYS A 55 -17.72 -9.52 -2.64
N PRO A 56 -16.41 -9.79 -2.73
CA PRO A 56 -15.47 -8.78 -3.15
C PRO A 56 -15.79 -8.33 -4.58
N LEU A 57 -15.77 -7.01 -4.82
CA LEU A 57 -16.08 -6.41 -6.12
C LEU A 57 -15.13 -6.90 -7.23
N CYS A 58 -13.91 -7.32 -6.87
CA CYS A 58 -12.98 -8.00 -7.75
C CYS A 58 -12.24 -9.12 -7.01
N LEU A 59 -11.70 -10.08 -7.76
CA LEU A 59 -10.64 -10.95 -7.25
C LEU A 59 -9.49 -10.05 -6.80
N GLY A 60 -9.26 -9.99 -5.48
CA GLY A 60 -8.24 -9.12 -4.90
C GLY A 60 -6.89 -9.29 -5.60
N ALA A 61 -6.08 -8.24 -5.58
CA ALA A 61 -4.76 -8.28 -6.20
C ALA A 61 -3.93 -9.42 -5.60
N LEU A 62 -3.35 -10.26 -6.47
CA LEU A 62 -2.42 -11.29 -6.04
C LEU A 62 -1.12 -10.59 -5.62
N VAL A 63 -0.94 -10.44 -4.32
CA VAL A 63 0.21 -9.77 -3.73
C VAL A 63 1.35 -10.74 -3.43
N CYS A 64 2.55 -10.20 -3.25
CA CYS A 64 3.72 -10.94 -2.82
C CYS A 64 3.46 -11.60 -1.45
N HIS A 65 3.73 -12.89 -1.36
CA HIS A 65 3.54 -13.69 -0.15
C HIS A 65 4.45 -13.28 1.01
N TRP A 66 5.62 -12.70 0.70
CA TRP A 66 6.58 -12.28 1.73
C TRP A 66 6.33 -10.87 2.25
N CYS A 67 6.16 -9.86 1.38
CA CYS A 67 5.95 -8.48 1.82
C CYS A 67 4.48 -8.04 1.92
N GLY A 68 3.54 -8.82 1.37
CA GLY A 68 2.10 -8.53 1.40
C GLY A 68 1.64 -7.25 0.68
N THR A 69 2.55 -6.54 0.01
CA THR A 69 2.32 -5.15 -0.42
C THR A 69 2.28 -5.00 -1.94
N TRP A 70 3.33 -5.48 -2.61
CA TRP A 70 3.49 -5.32 -4.05
C TRP A 70 2.90 -6.52 -4.81
N LYS A 71 2.52 -6.30 -6.08
CA LYS A 71 1.97 -7.35 -6.96
C LYS A 71 2.94 -8.54 -7.06
N GLY A 72 2.41 -9.74 -6.86
CA GLY A 72 3.16 -11.00 -6.93
C GLY A 72 3.20 -11.55 -8.36
N ASP A 73 3.99 -10.94 -9.22
CA ASP A 73 4.10 -11.35 -10.64
C ASP A 73 4.95 -12.62 -10.83
N LYS A 74 5.89 -12.91 -9.93
CA LYS A 74 6.72 -14.12 -10.01
C LYS A 74 6.08 -15.27 -9.23
N ILE A 75 5.87 -16.41 -9.86
CA ILE A 75 5.31 -17.62 -9.23
C ILE A 75 6.44 -18.55 -8.81
N CYS A 76 6.34 -19.15 -7.62
CA CYS A 76 7.27 -20.16 -7.16
C CYS A 76 7.28 -21.38 -8.10
N SER A 77 8.42 -21.69 -8.71
CA SER A 77 8.54 -22.83 -9.64
C SER A 77 8.30 -24.19 -8.97
N ASN A 78 8.56 -24.30 -7.66
CA ASN A 78 8.39 -25.54 -6.91
C ASN A 78 6.91 -25.79 -6.53
N CYS A 79 6.32 -24.91 -5.73
CA CYS A 79 4.95 -25.13 -5.22
C CYS A 79 3.84 -24.59 -6.12
N LYS A 80 4.16 -23.75 -7.10
CA LYS A 80 3.21 -23.07 -8.02
C LYS A 80 2.08 -22.27 -7.35
N LYS A 81 2.14 -22.09 -6.02
CA LYS A 81 1.14 -21.38 -5.20
C LYS A 81 1.63 -20.02 -4.72
N ALA A 82 2.83 -19.96 -4.15
CA ALA A 82 3.41 -18.73 -3.64
C ALA A 82 3.79 -17.77 -4.77
N ARG A 83 3.55 -16.48 -4.57
CA ARG A 83 3.84 -15.40 -5.51
C ARG A 83 4.75 -14.35 -4.89
N TYR A 84 5.63 -13.74 -5.67
CA TYR A 84 6.61 -12.77 -5.20
C TYR A 84 6.74 -11.58 -6.15
N CYS A 85 6.96 -10.39 -5.60
CA CYS A 85 7.23 -9.20 -6.41
C CYS A 85 8.69 -9.12 -6.88
N SER A 86 9.59 -9.94 -6.30
CA SER A 86 10.99 -10.04 -6.71
C SER A 86 11.59 -11.40 -6.34
N GLU A 87 12.67 -11.79 -7.02
CA GLU A 87 13.47 -12.98 -6.64
C GLU A 87 14.09 -12.84 -5.25
N LYS A 88 14.47 -11.61 -4.86
CA LYS A 88 14.99 -11.34 -3.51
C LYS A 88 13.98 -11.73 -2.44
N HIS A 89 12.70 -11.38 -2.63
CA HIS A 89 11.64 -11.74 -1.68
C HIS A 89 11.36 -13.23 -1.67
N GLN A 90 11.47 -13.91 -2.82
CA GLN A 90 11.38 -15.37 -2.88
C GLN A 90 12.51 -16.04 -2.08
N ALA A 91 13.76 -15.61 -2.30
CA ALA A 91 14.92 -16.15 -1.59
C ALA A 91 14.89 -15.85 -0.09
N LEU A 92 14.39 -14.68 0.32
CA LEU A 92 14.21 -14.35 1.73
C LEU A 92 13.15 -15.24 2.37
N HIS A 93 11.98 -15.37 1.74
CA HIS A 93 10.92 -16.24 2.24
C HIS A 93 11.38 -17.68 2.44
N TRP A 94 12.15 -18.23 1.50
CA TRP A 94 12.72 -19.58 1.63
C TRP A 94 13.72 -19.75 2.76
N ARG A 95 14.45 -18.70 3.12
CA ARG A 95 15.42 -18.75 4.23
C ARG A 95 14.76 -18.61 5.59
N THR A 96 13.56 -18.05 5.64
CA THR A 96 12.79 -17.82 6.86
C THR A 96 11.67 -18.83 7.10
N SER A 97 11.49 -19.80 6.18
CA SER A 97 10.52 -20.89 6.28
C SER A 97 11.22 -22.17 6.69
#